data_AF-A0A925VF79-F1
#
_entry.id   AF-A0A925VF79-F1
#
_cell.length_a   1.000
_cell.length_b   1.000
_cell.length_c   1.000
_cell.angle_alpha   90.00
_cell.angle_beta   90.00
_cell.angle_gamma   90.00
#
_symmetry.space_group_name_H-M   'P 1'
#
loop_
_entity.id
_entity.type
_entity.pdbx_description
1 polymer ?
#
loop_
_entity_poly.entity_id
_entity_poly.type
_entity_poly.pdbx_seq_one_letter_code
_entity_poly.pdbx_strand_id
1 'polypeptide(L)'
;MLHDPTRDDVEVRVALPWPDLDARTSLAAELHDLQVGEELTEAPPTLAPRWASGVWWTTSHPLATTASYACAYEDAVLATRTALQLVRRELPPDELVAAQQRLEIGFRALRTPVQGVPERVRLWETPGTDPRVAQWLALPSLEYADLRAYYDAVAELPVVISIVGDATRIDMRAVAAMGELTVVEIDDLEQILRDAEGSDG
;
A
#
# COMPACT_ATOMS: atom_id res chain seq x y z
N MET A 1 8.35 -14.28 2.06
CA MET A 1 9.38 -14.43 1.00
C MET A 1 8.93 -15.51 0.06
N LEU A 2 8.93 -15.26 -1.25
CA LEU A 2 8.69 -16.25 -2.29
C LEU A 2 10.02 -16.64 -2.92
N HIS A 3 10.45 -17.89 -2.73
CA HIS A 3 11.69 -18.36 -3.34
C HIS A 3 11.48 -18.63 -4.84
N ASP A 4 12.16 -17.85 -5.68
CA ASP A 4 12.18 -18.01 -7.13
C ASP A 4 13.63 -18.01 -7.65
N PRO A 5 14.27 -19.19 -7.82
CA PRO A 5 15.64 -19.28 -8.28
C PRO A 5 15.82 -18.90 -9.76
N THR A 6 14.74 -18.67 -10.51
CA THR A 6 14.79 -18.35 -11.94
C THR A 6 14.88 -16.86 -12.23
N ARG A 7 14.74 -16.00 -11.20
CA ARG A 7 14.79 -14.55 -11.36
C ARG A 7 16.21 -14.00 -11.39
N ASP A 8 16.39 -12.98 -12.21
CA ASP A 8 17.64 -12.22 -12.28
C ASP A 8 17.68 -11.03 -11.31
N ASP A 9 16.54 -10.65 -10.73
CA ASP A 9 16.38 -9.53 -9.79
C ASP A 9 15.61 -9.94 -8.53
N VAL A 10 15.62 -9.06 -7.53
CA VAL A 10 14.76 -9.15 -6.35
C VAL A 10 13.68 -8.09 -6.43
N GLU A 11 12.44 -8.49 -6.22
CA GLU A 11 11.32 -7.57 -6.03
C GLU A 11 10.93 -7.54 -4.55
N VAL A 12 10.92 -6.35 -3.98
CA VAL A 12 10.47 -6.07 -2.62
C VAL A 12 9.20 -5.24 -2.68
N ARG A 13 8.17 -5.67 -1.98
CA ARG A 13 6.93 -4.92 -1.75
C ARG A 13 6.65 -4.85 -0.26
N VAL A 14 6.44 -3.65 0.23
CA VAL A 14 6.02 -3.38 1.60
C VAL A 14 4.63 -2.77 1.56
N ALA A 15 3.71 -3.34 2.33
CA ALA A 15 2.31 -2.92 2.38
C ALA A 15 1.92 -2.61 3.84
N LEU A 16 1.51 -1.38 4.09
CA LEU A 16 0.92 -0.94 5.35
C LEU A 16 -0.61 -0.97 5.21
N PRO A 17 -1.31 -1.89 5.91
CA PRO A 17 -2.76 -1.95 5.86
C PRO A 17 -3.40 -0.65 6.30
N TRP A 18 -4.49 -0.27 5.65
CA TRP A 18 -5.33 0.82 6.15
C TRP A 18 -6.16 0.31 7.34
N PRO A 19 -6.38 1.14 8.39
CA PRO A 19 -7.27 0.80 9.50
C PRO A 19 -8.73 0.83 9.03
N ASP A 20 -9.70 0.50 9.89
CA ASP A 20 -11.11 0.66 9.56
C ASP A 20 -11.40 2.10 9.08
N LEU A 21 -12.04 2.19 7.92
CA LEU A 21 -12.17 3.45 7.20
C LEU A 21 -13.56 4.05 7.34
N ASP A 22 -13.61 5.30 7.79
CA ASP A 22 -14.68 6.23 7.43
C ASP A 22 -14.23 7.13 6.26
N ALA A 23 -15.08 8.06 5.83
CA ALA A 23 -14.76 8.93 4.70
C ALA A 23 -13.51 9.80 4.95
N ARG A 24 -13.29 10.26 6.20
CA ARG A 24 -12.15 11.13 6.54
C ARG A 24 -10.85 10.33 6.64
N THR A 25 -10.92 9.18 7.31
CA THR A 25 -9.80 8.25 7.45
C THR A 25 -9.37 7.72 6.09
N SER A 26 -10.32 7.46 5.18
CA SER A 26 -10.01 7.10 3.78
C SER A 26 -9.24 8.21 3.06
N LEU A 27 -9.67 9.47 3.18
CA LEU A 27 -8.96 10.60 2.58
C LEU A 27 -7.56 10.78 3.17
N ALA A 28 -7.40 10.62 4.50
CA ALA A 28 -6.09 10.67 5.15
C ALA A 28 -5.17 9.56 4.61
N ALA A 29 -5.70 8.35 4.43
CA ALA A 29 -4.97 7.23 3.85
C ALA A 29 -4.63 7.45 2.36
N GLU A 30 -5.54 8.01 1.58
CA GLU A 30 -5.30 8.39 0.17
C GLU A 30 -4.21 9.47 0.04
N LEU A 31 -4.20 10.47 0.93
CA LEU A 31 -3.11 11.48 0.96
C LEU A 31 -1.76 10.85 1.31
N HIS A 32 -1.75 9.90 2.25
CA HIS A 32 -0.53 9.17 2.60
C HIS A 32 -0.03 8.30 1.44
N ASP A 33 -0.91 7.56 0.76
CA ASP A 33 -0.55 6.75 -0.41
C ASP A 33 -0.04 7.60 -1.57
N LEU A 34 -0.64 8.77 -1.79
CA LEU A 34 -0.15 9.77 -2.74
C LEU A 34 1.26 10.25 -2.43
N GLN A 35 1.53 10.62 -1.17
CA GLN A 35 2.86 11.03 -0.73
C GLN A 35 3.89 9.92 -0.97
N VAL A 36 3.55 8.69 -0.59
CA VAL A 36 4.40 7.52 -0.81
C VAL A 36 4.69 7.33 -2.30
N GLY A 37 3.68 7.48 -3.16
CA GLY A 37 3.85 7.38 -4.61
C GLY A 37 4.77 8.45 -5.20
N GLU A 38 4.69 9.69 -4.72
CA GLU A 38 5.54 10.81 -5.14
C GLU A 38 7.01 10.55 -4.75
N GLU A 39 7.24 10.24 -3.47
CA GLU A 39 8.57 9.99 -2.91
C GLU A 39 9.21 8.66 -3.36
N LEU A 40 8.41 7.70 -3.85
CA LEU A 40 8.91 6.41 -4.33
C LEU A 40 10.02 6.59 -5.39
N THR A 41 9.90 7.64 -6.20
CA THR A 41 10.84 7.96 -7.29
C THR A 41 12.14 8.63 -6.82
N GLU A 42 12.21 9.05 -5.56
CA GLU A 42 13.40 9.68 -4.95
C GLU A 42 14.37 8.67 -4.33
N ALA A 43 14.09 7.38 -4.47
CA ALA A 43 14.90 6.30 -3.94
C ALA A 43 16.34 6.29 -4.50
N PRO A 44 17.29 5.66 -3.78
CA PRO A 44 18.64 5.43 -4.29
C PRO A 44 18.64 4.85 -5.72
N PRO A 45 19.59 5.25 -6.61
CA PRO A 45 19.59 4.81 -8.00
C PRO A 45 19.70 3.30 -8.23
N THR A 46 20.11 2.53 -7.22
CA THR A 46 20.15 1.06 -7.26
C THR A 46 18.78 0.41 -7.07
N LEU A 47 17.78 1.19 -6.65
CA LEU A 47 16.41 0.74 -6.44
C LEU A 47 15.53 1.26 -7.59
N ALA A 48 15.02 0.35 -8.39
CA ALA A 48 14.05 0.67 -9.44
C ALA A 48 12.64 0.66 -8.84
N PRO A 49 11.94 1.81 -8.74
CA PRO A 49 10.59 1.84 -8.19
C PRO A 49 9.64 0.96 -9.01
N ARG A 50 8.83 0.17 -8.31
CA ARG A 50 7.73 -0.61 -8.89
C ARG A 50 6.42 -0.01 -8.38
N TRP A 51 5.45 0.05 -9.28
CA TRP A 51 4.16 0.73 -9.11
C TRP A 51 3.64 0.67 -7.66
N ALA A 52 3.51 1.83 -7.01
CA ALA A 52 2.79 1.97 -5.75
C ALA A 52 1.30 1.71 -6.00
N SER A 53 0.60 1.09 -5.05
CA SER A 53 -0.85 0.97 -5.00
C SER A 53 -1.55 2.16 -5.65
N GLY A 54 -2.51 1.87 -6.52
CA GLY A 54 -3.41 2.87 -7.11
C GLY A 54 -4.84 2.57 -6.71
N VAL A 55 -5.08 2.27 -5.43
CA VAL A 55 -6.42 1.94 -4.96
C VAL A 55 -7.13 3.21 -4.50
N TRP A 56 -7.71 3.90 -5.47
CA TRP A 56 -8.51 5.10 -5.25
C TRP A 56 -9.98 4.73 -5.02
N TRP A 57 -10.69 5.52 -4.21
CA TRP A 57 -12.16 5.55 -4.18
C TRP A 57 -12.85 4.32 -3.60
N THR A 58 -12.22 3.66 -2.64
CA THR A 58 -12.84 2.54 -1.91
C THR A 58 -12.68 2.75 -0.42
N THR A 59 -13.78 2.53 0.29
CA THR A 59 -13.82 2.48 1.75
C THR A 59 -13.83 1.02 2.25
N SER A 60 -13.83 0.06 1.32
CA SER A 60 -13.94 -1.38 1.61
C SER A 60 -12.59 -2.09 1.56
N HIS A 61 -12.29 -2.85 2.62
CA HIS A 61 -11.07 -3.63 2.81
C HIS A 61 -10.97 -4.86 1.88
N PRO A 62 -9.76 -5.43 1.74
CA PRO A 62 -8.47 -4.93 2.26
C PRO A 62 -7.82 -3.89 1.33
N LEU A 63 -7.26 -2.84 1.93
CA LEU A 63 -6.49 -1.77 1.28
C LEU A 63 -5.17 -1.56 2.03
N ALA A 64 -4.15 -1.09 1.32
CA ALA A 64 -2.86 -0.81 1.91
C ALA A 64 -2.13 0.30 1.15
N THR A 65 -1.38 1.11 1.88
CA THR A 65 -0.35 1.98 1.31
C THR A 65 0.87 1.13 1.01
N THR A 66 1.41 1.21 -0.20
CA THR A 66 2.50 0.31 -0.61
C THR A 66 3.68 1.04 -1.23
N ALA A 67 4.89 0.63 -0.86
CA ALA A 67 6.11 0.97 -1.57
C ALA A 67 6.75 -0.30 -2.11
N SER A 68 7.16 -0.28 -3.38
CA SER A 68 7.79 -1.43 -4.02
C SER A 68 9.04 -1.03 -4.82
N TYR A 69 10.05 -1.90 -4.80
CA TYR A 69 11.29 -1.73 -5.56
C TYR A 69 11.70 -3.06 -6.21
N ALA A 70 12.27 -3.00 -7.41
CA ALA A 70 13.14 -4.04 -7.94
C ALA A 70 14.60 -3.61 -7.78
N CYS A 71 15.47 -4.55 -7.49
CA CYS A 71 16.88 -4.28 -7.19
C CYS A 71 17.75 -5.52 -7.43
N ALA A 72 19.07 -5.32 -7.33
CA ALA A 72 20.02 -6.43 -7.26
C ALA A 72 19.89 -7.18 -5.92
N TYR A 73 20.41 -8.41 -5.88
CA TYR A 73 20.29 -9.29 -4.73
C TYR A 73 20.92 -8.72 -3.46
N GLU A 74 22.09 -8.09 -3.60
CA GLU A 74 22.82 -7.41 -2.54
C GLU A 74 22.07 -6.19 -1.96
N ASP A 75 21.13 -5.62 -2.72
CA ASP A 75 20.36 -4.43 -2.34
C ASP A 75 18.99 -4.77 -1.73
N ALA A 76 18.60 -6.05 -1.63
CA ALA A 76 17.29 -6.44 -1.10
C ALA A 76 17.00 -5.90 0.31
N VAL A 77 18.03 -5.88 1.17
CA VAL A 77 17.94 -5.34 2.54
C VAL A 77 17.74 -3.82 2.51
N LEU A 78 18.44 -3.12 1.62
CA LEU A 78 18.28 -1.69 1.41
C LEU A 78 16.86 -1.38 0.89
N ALA A 79 16.41 -2.09 -0.14
CA ALA A 79 15.06 -1.96 -0.70
C ALA A 79 13.98 -2.14 0.36
N THR A 80 14.11 -3.16 1.21
CA THR A 80 13.17 -3.44 2.31
C THR A 80 13.12 -2.31 3.32
N ARG A 81 14.28 -1.81 3.78
CA ARG A 81 14.32 -0.69 4.73
C ARG A 81 13.78 0.60 4.14
N THR A 82 14.16 0.92 2.90
CA THR A 82 13.70 2.12 2.20
C THR A 82 12.18 2.08 2.04
N ALA A 83 11.63 0.96 1.57
CA ALA A 83 10.18 0.81 1.43
C ALA A 83 9.45 0.87 2.78
N LEU A 84 9.99 0.23 3.83
CA LEU A 84 9.42 0.28 5.18
C LEU A 84 9.41 1.69 5.77
N GLN A 85 10.52 2.44 5.62
CA GLN A 85 10.60 3.83 6.06
C GLN A 85 9.62 4.70 5.29
N LEU A 86 9.51 4.49 3.98
CA LEU A 86 8.64 5.27 3.12
C LEU A 86 7.17 5.08 3.47
N VAL A 87 6.67 3.84 3.61
CA VAL A 87 5.26 3.60 3.99
C VAL A 87 4.94 4.02 5.43
N ARG A 88 5.95 4.37 6.24
CA ARG A 88 5.78 4.88 7.60
C ARG A 88 5.97 6.39 7.69
N ARG A 89 6.27 7.05 6.57
CA ARG A 89 6.57 8.47 6.57
C ARG A 89 5.28 9.28 6.68
N GLU A 90 5.26 10.17 7.66
CA GLU A 90 4.13 11.07 7.87
C GLU A 90 4.24 12.30 6.96
N LEU A 91 3.10 12.76 6.45
CA LEU A 91 2.99 14.03 5.74
C LEU A 91 3.24 15.18 6.74
N PRO A 92 4.13 16.13 6.44
CA PRO A 92 4.32 17.32 7.27
C PRO A 92 3.06 18.20 7.33
N PRO A 93 2.76 18.88 8.46
CA PRO A 93 1.58 19.73 8.59
C PRO A 93 1.49 20.87 7.56
N ASP A 94 2.64 21.42 7.18
CA ASP A 94 2.76 22.50 6.21
C ASP A 94 2.54 22.04 4.76
N GLU A 95 2.57 20.73 4.49
CA GLU A 95 2.31 20.15 3.17
C GLU A 95 0.83 19.77 2.97
N LEU A 96 0.00 19.76 4.02
CA LEU A 96 -1.39 19.30 3.96
C LEU A 96 -2.20 19.98 2.85
N VAL A 97 -2.15 21.33 2.77
CA VAL A 97 -2.92 22.09 1.78
C VAL A 97 -2.49 21.73 0.36
N ALA A 98 -1.19 21.57 0.13
CA ALA A 98 -0.67 21.18 -1.18
C ALA A 98 -1.11 19.74 -1.53
N ALA A 99 -1.08 18.82 -0.57
CA ALA A 99 -1.52 17.44 -0.77
C ALA A 99 -3.02 17.35 -1.07
N GLN A 100 -3.86 18.11 -0.35
CA GLN A 100 -5.30 18.24 -0.61
C GLN A 100 -5.58 18.73 -2.04
N GLN A 101 -4.83 19.73 -2.51
CA GLN A 101 -4.97 20.24 -3.88
C GLN A 101 -4.61 19.18 -4.93
N ARG A 102 -3.56 18.38 -4.70
CA ARG A 102 -3.18 17.27 -5.60
C ARG A 102 -4.27 16.20 -5.66
N LEU A 103 -4.80 15.81 -4.51
CA LEU A 103 -5.92 14.88 -4.41
C LEU A 103 -7.18 15.43 -5.10
N GLU A 104 -7.50 16.71 -4.92
CA GLU A 104 -8.62 17.37 -5.61
C GLU A 104 -8.46 17.34 -7.14
N ILE A 105 -7.25 17.61 -7.64
CA ILE A 105 -6.93 17.50 -9.07
C ILE A 105 -7.17 16.05 -9.55
N GLY A 106 -6.73 15.06 -8.76
CA GLY A 106 -6.98 13.64 -9.02
C GLY A 106 -8.47 13.32 -9.16
N PHE A 107 -9.29 13.73 -8.19
CA PHE A 107 -10.75 13.61 -8.23
C PHE A 107 -11.36 14.22 -9.49
N ARG A 108 -10.91 15.42 -9.89
CA ARG A 108 -11.42 16.13 -11.08
C ARG A 108 -10.99 15.49 -12.40
N ALA A 109 -9.77 14.94 -12.45
CA ALA A 109 -9.19 14.34 -13.64
C ALA A 109 -9.72 12.92 -13.91
N LEU A 110 -9.95 12.14 -12.85
CA LEU A 110 -10.41 10.76 -12.93
C LEU A 110 -11.91 10.68 -13.25
N ARG A 111 -12.23 10.55 -14.53
CA ARG A 111 -13.58 10.18 -14.99
C ARG A 111 -13.80 8.67 -14.93
N THR A 112 -13.66 8.08 -13.74
CA THR A 112 -13.92 6.66 -13.54
C THR A 112 -15.42 6.40 -13.70
N PRO A 113 -15.84 5.58 -14.68
CA PRO A 113 -17.25 5.24 -14.81
C PRO A 113 -17.70 4.41 -13.60
N VAL A 114 -19.00 4.37 -13.30
CA VAL A 114 -19.51 3.74 -12.05
C VAL A 114 -19.05 2.28 -11.90
N GLN A 115 -19.00 1.52 -12.99
CA GLN A 115 -18.52 0.13 -13.01
C GLN A 115 -17.01 -0.01 -12.71
N GLY A 116 -16.25 1.08 -12.78
CA GLY A 116 -14.84 1.12 -12.41
C GLY A 116 -14.61 1.50 -10.94
N VAL A 117 -15.67 1.68 -10.15
CA VAL A 117 -15.58 1.91 -8.70
C VAL A 117 -15.85 0.58 -8.01
N PRO A 118 -14.82 -0.11 -7.46
CA PRO A 118 -14.97 -1.46 -6.92
C PRO A 118 -16.10 -1.59 -5.90
N GLU A 119 -16.29 -0.57 -5.06
CA GLU A 119 -17.35 -0.55 -4.06
C GLU A 119 -18.75 -0.51 -4.68
N ARG A 120 -18.94 0.16 -5.82
CA ARG A 120 -20.22 0.17 -6.56
C ARG A 120 -20.49 -1.16 -7.25
N VAL A 121 -19.44 -1.90 -7.62
CA VAL A 121 -19.58 -3.27 -8.15
C VAL A 121 -19.94 -4.23 -7.02
N ARG A 122 -19.27 -4.13 -5.86
CA ARG A 122 -19.55 -4.98 -4.68
C ARG A 122 -20.94 -4.72 -4.10
N LEU A 123 -21.39 -3.48 -4.09
CA LEU A 123 -22.70 -3.07 -3.56
C LEU A 123 -23.79 -3.02 -4.64
N TRP A 124 -23.63 -3.67 -5.80
CA TRP A 124 -24.64 -3.60 -6.88
C TRP A 124 -26.06 -3.99 -6.41
N GLU A 125 -26.15 -4.89 -5.44
CA GLU A 125 -27.42 -5.38 -4.89
C GLU A 125 -27.95 -4.55 -3.70
N THR A 126 -27.13 -3.65 -3.15
CA THR A 126 -27.49 -2.84 -1.98
C THR A 126 -27.55 -1.36 -2.39
N PRO A 127 -28.65 -0.63 -2.14
CA PRO A 127 -28.68 0.80 -2.41
C PRO A 127 -27.63 1.52 -1.55
N GLY A 128 -26.48 1.82 -2.16
CA GLY A 128 -25.37 2.55 -1.56
C GLY A 128 -25.04 3.83 -2.33
N THR A 129 -24.57 4.85 -1.62
CA THR A 129 -24.06 6.09 -2.21
C THR A 129 -22.67 5.87 -2.79
N ASP A 130 -22.33 6.60 -3.86
CA ASP A 130 -20.98 6.59 -4.41
C ASP A 130 -19.99 7.16 -3.36
N PRO A 131 -19.01 6.37 -2.87
CA PRO A 131 -18.10 6.80 -1.81
C PRO A 131 -17.30 8.04 -2.20
N ARG A 132 -17.06 8.23 -3.51
CA ARG A 132 -16.37 9.41 -4.05
C ARG A 132 -17.09 10.70 -3.74
N VAL A 133 -18.43 10.69 -3.67
CA VAL A 133 -19.20 11.92 -3.37
C VAL A 133 -18.98 12.32 -1.92
N ALA A 134 -19.02 11.36 -0.99
CA ALA A 134 -18.76 11.63 0.43
C ALA A 134 -17.33 12.09 0.65
N GLN A 135 -16.34 11.42 0.04
CA GLN A 135 -14.94 11.81 0.09
C GLN A 135 -14.71 13.21 -0.51
N TRP A 136 -15.28 13.50 -1.69
CA TRP A 136 -15.18 14.82 -2.31
C TRP A 136 -15.72 15.94 -1.42
N LEU A 137 -16.87 15.73 -0.79
CA LEU A 137 -17.48 16.72 0.11
C LEU A 137 -16.70 16.87 1.43
N ALA A 138 -16.01 15.83 1.88
CA ALA A 138 -15.21 15.85 3.10
C ALA A 138 -13.83 16.49 2.91
N LEU A 139 -13.24 16.41 1.70
CA LEU A 139 -11.87 16.85 1.41
C LEU A 139 -11.54 18.29 1.89
N PRO A 140 -12.39 19.33 1.65
CA PRO A 140 -12.09 20.69 2.11
C PRO A 140 -12.13 20.85 3.64
N SER A 141 -12.73 19.90 4.35
CA SER A 141 -12.86 19.89 5.81
C SER A 141 -11.88 18.96 6.52
N LEU A 142 -11.00 18.29 5.74
CA LEU A 142 -9.96 17.44 6.28
C LEU A 142 -8.89 18.31 6.95
N GLU A 143 -8.59 18.03 8.20
CA GLU A 143 -7.63 18.76 9.02
C GLU A 143 -6.41 17.88 9.31
N TYR A 144 -5.31 18.49 9.73
CA TYR A 144 -4.11 17.72 10.11
C TYR A 144 -4.36 16.77 11.29
N ALA A 145 -5.32 17.10 12.16
CA ALA A 145 -5.73 16.23 13.24
C ALA A 145 -6.31 14.89 12.72
N ASP A 146 -7.00 14.89 11.58
CA ASP A 146 -7.51 13.67 10.95
C ASP A 146 -6.33 12.81 10.43
N LEU A 147 -5.30 13.43 9.83
CA LEU A 147 -4.07 12.72 9.42
C LEU A 147 -3.32 12.14 10.62
N ARG A 148 -3.16 12.91 11.72
CA ARG A 148 -2.52 12.43 12.93
C ARG A 148 -3.24 11.23 13.51
N ALA A 149 -4.57 11.27 13.58
CA ALA A 149 -5.38 10.15 14.06
C ALA A 149 -5.19 8.91 13.18
N TYR A 150 -5.16 9.08 11.86
CA TYR A 150 -4.82 8.00 10.93
C TYR A 150 -3.41 7.45 11.18
N TYR A 151 -2.39 8.31 11.34
CA TYR A 151 -1.01 7.88 11.61
C TYR A 151 -0.87 7.13 12.93
N ASP A 152 -1.55 7.58 13.98
CA ASP A 152 -1.62 6.88 15.27
C ASP A 152 -2.26 5.49 15.12
N ALA A 153 -3.35 5.39 14.34
CA ALA A 153 -4.01 4.13 14.09
C ALA A 153 -3.13 3.14 13.32
N VAL A 154 -2.42 3.59 12.27
CA VAL A 154 -1.56 2.69 11.49
C VAL A 154 -0.26 2.35 12.19
N ALA A 155 0.26 3.19 13.10
CA ALA A 155 1.50 2.95 13.83
C ALA A 155 1.53 1.57 14.51
N GLU A 156 0.38 1.13 15.02
CA GLU A 156 0.20 -0.16 15.70
C GLU A 156 -0.08 -1.33 14.75
N LEU A 157 -0.36 -1.08 13.48
CA LEU A 157 -0.68 -2.13 12.52
C LEU A 157 0.58 -2.85 12.02
N PRO A 158 0.54 -4.19 11.85
CA PRO A 158 1.64 -4.92 11.25
C PRO A 158 1.79 -4.54 9.78
N VAL A 159 3.03 -4.42 9.34
CA VAL A 159 3.36 -4.23 7.92
C VAL A 159 3.60 -5.59 7.29
N VAL A 160 3.06 -5.79 6.08
CA VAL A 160 3.30 -7.00 5.30
C VAL A 160 4.45 -6.74 4.34
N ILE A 161 5.48 -7.58 4.42
CA ILE A 161 6.65 -7.52 3.52
C ILE A 161 6.62 -8.76 2.62
N SER A 162 6.51 -8.54 1.32
CA SER A 162 6.72 -9.55 0.30
C SER A 162 8.06 -9.31 -0.38
N ILE A 163 8.85 -10.37 -0.48
CA ILE A 163 10.13 -10.37 -1.21
C ILE A 163 10.05 -11.55 -2.16
N VAL A 164 10.39 -11.35 -3.42
CA VAL A 164 10.38 -12.38 -4.48
C VAL A 164 11.76 -12.42 -5.12
N GLY A 165 12.38 -13.61 -5.13
CA GLY A 165 13.69 -13.84 -5.74
C GLY A 165 14.37 -15.11 -5.22
N ASP A 166 15.61 -15.34 -5.63
CA ASP A 166 16.43 -16.44 -5.11
C ASP A 166 16.87 -16.18 -3.65
N ALA A 167 16.25 -16.89 -2.70
CA ALA A 167 16.53 -16.77 -1.27
C ALA A 167 17.97 -17.15 -0.90
N THR A 168 18.67 -17.94 -1.74
CA THR A 168 20.06 -18.33 -1.49
C THR A 168 21.05 -17.18 -1.76
N ARG A 169 20.60 -16.15 -2.47
CA ARG A 169 21.41 -14.97 -2.86
C ARG A 169 21.11 -13.74 -2.03
N ILE A 170 20.04 -13.76 -1.23
CA ILE A 170 19.62 -12.67 -0.35
C ILE A 170 20.20 -12.89 1.04
N ASP A 171 20.61 -11.82 1.72
CA ASP A 171 20.93 -11.88 3.15
C ASP A 171 19.66 -12.06 3.99
N MET A 172 19.16 -13.29 4.04
CA MET A 172 17.94 -13.67 4.75
C MET A 172 18.04 -13.43 6.25
N ARG A 173 19.26 -13.43 6.82
CA ARG A 173 19.48 -13.10 8.22
C ARG A 173 19.22 -11.61 8.48
N ALA A 174 19.68 -10.73 7.59
CA ALA A 174 19.41 -9.31 7.70
C ALA A 174 17.92 -8.98 7.47
N VAL A 175 17.25 -9.71 6.58
CA VAL A 175 15.78 -9.59 6.40
C VAL A 175 15.04 -10.03 7.66
N ALA A 176 15.35 -11.20 8.22
CA ALA A 176 14.73 -11.71 9.44
C ALA A 176 14.99 -10.83 10.68
N ALA A 177 16.02 -9.98 10.67
CA ALA A 177 16.25 -9.01 11.74
C ALA A 177 15.24 -7.85 11.72
N MET A 178 14.44 -7.68 10.66
CA MET A 178 13.43 -6.63 10.54
C MET A 178 12.04 -7.06 11.05
N GLY A 179 11.82 -8.36 11.23
CA GLY A 179 10.52 -8.90 11.66
C GLY A 179 10.43 -10.42 11.50
N GLU A 180 9.27 -10.96 11.82
CA GLU A 180 9.00 -12.38 11.58
C GLU A 180 9.04 -12.69 10.08
N LEU A 181 9.76 -13.76 9.72
CA LEU A 181 10.00 -14.14 8.33
C LEU A 181 9.38 -15.51 8.05
N THR A 182 8.40 -15.52 7.14
CA THR A 182 7.88 -16.74 6.53
C THR A 182 8.42 -16.88 5.11
N VAL A 183 9.07 -18.01 4.84
CA VAL A 183 9.52 -18.41 3.51
C VAL A 183 8.48 -19.36 2.92
N VAL A 184 8.06 -19.07 1.69
CA VAL A 184 7.08 -19.83 0.92
C VAL A 184 7.77 -20.23 -0.37
N GLU A 185 7.72 -21.51 -0.70
CA GLU A 185 8.18 -22.04 -1.99
C GLU A 185 7.09 -21.82 -3.05
N ILE A 186 7.48 -21.61 -4.31
CA ILE A 186 6.51 -21.48 -5.42
C ILE A 186 5.61 -22.71 -5.51
N ASP A 187 6.14 -23.90 -5.25
CA ASP A 187 5.36 -25.15 -5.32
C ASP A 187 4.29 -25.25 -4.21
N ASP A 188 4.46 -24.51 -3.11
CA ASP A 188 3.52 -24.49 -1.98
C ASP A 188 2.36 -23.50 -2.18
N LEU A 189 2.47 -22.59 -3.16
CA LEU A 189 1.48 -21.54 -3.40
C LEU A 189 0.10 -22.09 -3.75
N GLU A 190 0.04 -23.16 -4.55
CA GLU A 190 -1.25 -23.78 -4.90
C GLU A 190 -1.99 -24.33 -3.68
N GLN A 191 -1.26 -24.89 -2.72
CA GLN A 191 -1.84 -25.45 -1.50
C GLN A 191 -2.34 -24.33 -0.58
N ILE A 192 -1.54 -23.27 -0.41
CA ILE A 192 -1.91 -22.09 0.39
C ILE A 192 -3.16 -21.42 -0.17
N LEU A 193 -3.26 -21.27 -1.50
CA LEU A 193 -4.43 -20.68 -2.14
C LEU A 193 -5.70 -21.52 -1.93
N ARG A 194 -5.60 -22.86 -2.00
CA ARG A 194 -6.74 -23.76 -1.73
C ARG A 194 -7.18 -23.71 -0.27
N ASP A 195 -6.23 -23.65 0.66
CA ASP A 195 -6.54 -23.61 2.10
C ASP A 195 -7.21 -22.28 2.48
N ALA A 196 -6.82 -21.16 1.84
CA ALA A 196 -7.46 -19.86 2.01
C ALA A 196 -8.90 -19.83 1.47
N GLU A 197 -9.17 -20.52 0.36
CA GLU A 197 -10.54 -20.67 -0.19
C GLU A 197 -11.45 -21.57 0.67
N GLY A 198 -10.86 -22.48 1.46
CA GLY A 198 -11.58 -23.41 2.33
C GLY A 198 -11.92 -22.88 3.73
N SER A 199 -11.35 -21.75 4.14
CA SER A 199 -11.50 -21.19 5.49
C SER A 199 -12.69 -20.25 5.71
N ASP A 200 -13.47 -19.94 4.67
CA ASP A 200 -14.69 -19.11 4.75
C ASP A 200 -15.98 -19.92 4.99
N GLY A 201 -15.87 -21.10 5.63
CA GLY A 201 -16.98 -22.00 5.96
C GLY A 201 -17.54 -21.84 7.38
#